data_AF-A0A9D5NGL0-F1
#
_entry.id   AF-A0A9D5NGL0-F1
#
_cell.length_a   1.000
_cell.length_b   1.000
_cell.length_c   1.000
_cell.angle_alpha   90.00
_cell.angle_beta   90.00
_cell.angle_gamma   90.00
#
_symmetry.space_group_name_H-M   'P 1'
#
loop_
_entity.id
_entity.type
_entity.pdbx_description
1 polymer ?
#
loop_
_entity_poly.entity_id
_entity_poly.type
_entity_poly.pdbx_seq_one_letter_code
_entity_poly.pdbx_strand_id
1 'polypeptide(L)'
;MNPNQYLSNFIVNQFNVKKFQKMIKAFLNLVENFQVLIDADDYYIKITPTYEIKVGGSKKPTSSKIESFVFNQYNTIEKQKELLLKFKNALNSLNEIERKVFVSIFINNLTTADLCEDLIIYPDKLNVIKKSAIVKFCLKLGFDKFMDIFN
;
A
#
# COMPACT_ATOMS: atom_id res chain seq x y z
N MET A 1 4.68 10.24 20.37
CA MET A 1 3.54 10.42 19.45
C MET A 1 2.50 9.37 19.79
N ASN A 2 1.26 9.77 20.07
CA ASN A 2 0.21 8.84 20.45
C ASN A 2 -0.13 7.93 19.23
N PRO A 3 0.08 6.60 19.31
CA PRO A 3 -0.10 5.70 18.16
C PRO A 3 -1.56 5.63 17.65
N ASN A 4 -2.51 6.15 18.43
CA ASN A 4 -3.95 6.12 18.13
C ASN A 4 -4.51 7.40 17.48
N GLN A 5 -3.68 8.41 17.17
CA GLN A 5 -4.15 9.60 16.46
C GLN A 5 -3.82 9.55 14.96
N TYR A 6 -4.86 9.74 14.15
CA TYR A 6 -4.75 10.00 12.71
C TYR A 6 -4.01 11.33 12.49
N LEU A 7 -3.31 11.47 11.37
CA LEU A 7 -2.68 12.73 11.00
C LEU A 7 -3.73 13.83 10.86
N SER A 8 -3.41 15.02 11.38
CA SER A 8 -4.27 16.18 11.24
C SER A 8 -4.34 16.64 9.78
N ASN A 9 -5.45 17.30 9.41
CA ASN A 9 -5.59 17.88 8.07
C ASN A 9 -4.45 18.85 7.74
N PHE A 10 -3.91 19.57 8.73
CA PHE A 10 -2.75 20.46 8.55
C PHE A 10 -1.53 19.71 8.01
N ILE A 11 -1.19 18.55 8.61
CA ILE A 11 -0.05 17.72 8.19
C ILE A 11 -0.34 17.08 6.84
N VAL A 12 -1.53 16.49 6.68
CA VAL A 12 -1.92 15.79 5.44
C VAL A 12 -1.88 16.71 4.23
N ASN A 13 -2.32 17.96 4.37
CA ASN A 13 -2.36 18.93 3.27
C ASN A 13 -0.98 19.40 2.81
N GLN A 14 0.10 19.10 3.55
CA GLN A 14 1.48 19.32 3.08
C GLN A 14 1.88 18.34 1.97
N PHE A 15 1.11 17.26 1.77
CA PHE A 15 1.42 16.20 0.81
C PHE A 15 0.41 16.19 -0.33
N ASN A 16 0.89 15.92 -1.55
CA ASN A 16 0.01 15.66 -2.68
C ASN A 16 -0.54 14.23 -2.62
N VAL A 17 -1.59 14.04 -1.82
CA VAL A 17 -2.24 12.75 -1.57
C VAL A 17 -2.69 12.06 -2.87
N LYS A 18 -3.15 12.83 -3.88
CA LYS A 18 -3.57 12.25 -5.17
C LYS A 18 -2.38 11.59 -5.90
N LYS A 19 -1.21 12.21 -5.84
CA LYS A 19 0.02 11.67 -6.42
C LYS A 19 0.51 10.44 -5.67
N PHE A 20 0.48 10.48 -4.34
CA PHE A 20 0.72 9.30 -3.50
C PHE A 20 -0.22 8.14 -3.82
N GLN A 21 -1.51 8.39 -4.06
CA GLN A 21 -2.43 7.32 -4.49
C GLN A 21 -2.00 6.66 -5.81
N LYS A 22 -1.54 7.44 -6.80
CA LYS A 22 -1.01 6.89 -8.05
C LYS A 22 0.24 6.04 -7.80
N MET A 23 1.17 6.53 -6.98
CA MET A 23 2.40 5.82 -6.62
C MET A 23 2.11 4.52 -5.86
N ILE A 24 1.16 4.53 -4.92
CA ILE A 24 0.71 3.33 -4.21
C ILE A 24 0.21 2.29 -5.20
N LYS A 25 -0.66 2.67 -6.16
CA LYS A 25 -1.17 1.72 -7.17
C LYS A 25 -0.03 1.13 -8.02
N ALA A 26 0.89 1.96 -8.49
CA ALA A 26 2.04 1.49 -9.26
C ALA A 26 2.94 0.55 -8.43
N PHE A 27 3.15 0.87 -7.15
CA PHE A 27 3.91 0.04 -6.23
C PHE A 27 3.23 -1.28 -5.92
N LEU A 28 1.91 -1.29 -5.71
CA LEU A 28 1.15 -2.52 -5.46
C LEU A 28 1.18 -3.44 -6.67
N ASN A 29 1.06 -2.92 -7.89
CA ASN A 29 1.26 -3.71 -9.11
C ASN A 29 2.65 -4.37 -9.15
N LEU A 30 3.68 -3.66 -8.70
CA LEU A 30 5.05 -4.17 -8.64
C LEU A 30 5.20 -5.23 -7.53
N VAL A 31 4.58 -5.03 -6.37
CA VAL A 31 4.51 -6.02 -5.28
C VAL A 31 3.81 -7.29 -5.75
N GLU A 32 2.66 -7.18 -6.42
CA GLU A 32 1.94 -8.31 -7.00
C GLU A 32 2.82 -9.05 -8.02
N ASN A 33 3.47 -8.33 -8.94
CA ASN A 33 4.37 -8.93 -9.92
C ASN A 33 5.53 -9.69 -9.27
N PHE A 34 6.17 -9.15 -8.23
CA PHE A 34 7.26 -9.85 -7.54
C PHE A 34 6.80 -11.05 -6.74
N GLN A 35 5.62 -10.98 -6.12
CA GLN A 35 5.06 -12.17 -5.50
C GLN A 35 4.86 -13.27 -6.54
N VAL A 36 4.37 -12.93 -7.74
CA VAL A 36 4.23 -13.90 -8.83
C VAL A 36 5.56 -14.42 -9.38
N LEU A 37 6.60 -13.59 -9.43
CA LEU A 37 7.91 -13.97 -9.96
C LEU A 37 8.75 -14.80 -8.98
N ILE A 38 8.64 -14.54 -7.68
CA ILE A 38 9.30 -15.32 -6.63
C ILE A 38 8.61 -16.68 -6.47
N ASP A 39 7.37 -16.85 -6.93
CA ASP A 39 6.60 -18.09 -6.84
C ASP A 39 7.03 -19.18 -7.86
N ALA A 40 8.33 -19.51 -7.79
CA ALA A 40 8.85 -20.86 -7.97
C ALA A 40 9.04 -21.50 -6.57
N ASP A 41 7.99 -21.41 -5.73
CA ASP A 41 7.88 -21.78 -4.31
C ASP A 41 8.19 -20.63 -3.31
N ASP A 42 7.12 -20.08 -2.68
CA ASP A 42 7.02 -19.62 -1.27
C ASP A 42 6.63 -18.16 -0.91
N TYR A 43 6.24 -17.23 -1.81
CA TYR A 43 6.02 -15.82 -1.38
C TYR A 43 4.85 -15.04 -2.02
N TYR A 44 3.72 -14.91 -1.29
CA TYR A 44 2.59 -14.00 -1.54
C TYR A 44 2.04 -13.36 -0.26
N ILE A 45 1.32 -12.26 -0.39
CA ILE A 45 0.65 -11.59 0.73
C ILE A 45 -0.87 -11.80 0.62
N LYS A 46 -1.42 -12.59 1.55
CA LYS A 46 -2.85 -12.84 1.74
C LYS A 46 -3.24 -12.31 3.13
N ILE A 47 -4.25 -11.46 3.18
CA ILE A 47 -4.67 -10.80 4.42
C ILE A 47 -5.76 -11.66 5.05
N THR A 48 -5.49 -12.20 6.24
CA THR A 48 -6.45 -13.04 6.99
C THR A 48 -7.59 -12.18 7.54
N PRO A 49 -8.71 -12.80 7.99
CA PRO A 49 -9.79 -12.10 8.68
C PRO A 49 -9.35 -11.32 9.94
N THR A 50 -8.16 -11.63 10.48
CA THR A 50 -7.50 -10.96 11.62
C THR A 50 -6.50 -9.87 11.20
N TYR A 51 -6.42 -9.50 9.91
CA TYR A 51 -5.41 -8.59 9.34
C TYR A 51 -3.95 -9.06 9.48
N GLU A 52 -3.73 -10.35 9.75
CA GLU A 52 -2.42 -10.98 9.67
C GLU A 52 -2.13 -11.43 8.22
N ILE A 53 -0.86 -11.42 7.82
CA ILE A 53 -0.45 -11.81 6.46
C ILE A 53 -0.07 -13.30 6.45
N LYS A 54 -0.74 -14.13 5.64
CA LYS A 54 -0.34 -15.52 5.27
C LYS A 54 -0.27 -15.67 3.74
N VAL A 55 0.38 -16.70 3.19
CA VAL A 55 0.85 -16.79 1.78
C VAL A 55 -0.07 -17.65 0.87
N GLY A 56 -0.43 -17.19 -0.35
CA GLY A 56 -1.02 -18.01 -1.45
C GLY A 56 -1.73 -17.26 -2.61
N GLY A 57 -1.52 -17.71 -3.88
CA GLY A 57 -1.76 -17.03 -5.20
C GLY A 57 -3.21 -16.86 -5.75
N SER A 58 -3.49 -16.35 -6.99
CA SER A 58 -2.76 -16.28 -8.31
C SER A 58 -3.24 -15.13 -9.24
N LYS A 59 -2.40 -14.65 -10.20
CA LYS A 59 -2.59 -14.37 -11.68
C LYS A 59 -1.63 -13.25 -12.19
N LYS A 60 -0.96 -13.44 -13.34
CA LYS A 60 0.01 -12.48 -13.94
C LYS A 60 -0.67 -11.28 -14.62
N PRO A 61 -0.31 -10.02 -14.31
CA PRO A 61 -0.63 -8.85 -15.13
C PRO A 61 0.54 -8.42 -16.05
N THR A 62 0.19 -7.97 -17.24
CA THR A 62 1.09 -7.46 -18.30
C THR A 62 1.09 -5.92 -18.30
N SER A 63 2.25 -5.28 -18.09
CA SER A 63 2.43 -3.84 -18.34
C SER A 63 3.91 -3.47 -18.53
N SER A 64 4.26 -3.15 -19.78
CA SER A 64 5.63 -2.97 -20.30
C SER A 64 6.44 -1.80 -19.74
N LYS A 65 5.82 -0.81 -19.07
CA LYS A 65 6.56 0.32 -18.47
C LYS A 65 7.07 0.05 -17.05
N ILE A 66 6.38 -0.83 -16.34
CA ILE A 66 6.79 -1.25 -14.98
C ILE A 66 7.93 -2.26 -15.10
N GLU A 67 7.90 -3.13 -16.11
CA GLU A 67 8.94 -4.12 -16.40
C GLU A 67 10.34 -3.49 -16.50
N SER A 68 10.52 -2.37 -17.20
CA SER A 68 11.86 -1.74 -17.35
C SER A 68 12.41 -1.10 -16.06
N PHE A 69 11.53 -0.55 -15.21
CA PHE A 69 11.95 0.00 -13.91
C PHE A 69 12.30 -1.11 -12.91
N VAL A 70 11.48 -2.16 -12.92
CA VAL A 70 11.65 -3.40 -12.15
C VAL A 70 12.95 -4.12 -12.51
N PHE A 71 13.25 -4.28 -13.81
CA PHE A 71 14.40 -5.04 -14.28
C PHE A 71 15.75 -4.43 -13.86
N ASN A 72 15.84 -3.12 -13.67
CA ASN A 72 17.12 -2.46 -13.36
C ASN A 72 17.39 -2.34 -11.86
N GLN A 73 16.36 -2.15 -11.02
CA GLN A 73 16.56 -1.99 -9.57
C GLN A 73 16.39 -3.29 -8.77
N TYR A 74 15.56 -4.24 -9.23
CA TYR A 74 15.15 -5.43 -8.47
C TYR A 74 15.38 -6.73 -9.26
N ASN A 75 16.46 -6.78 -10.03
CA ASN A 75 16.83 -7.93 -10.85
C ASN A 75 17.15 -9.22 -10.08
N THR A 76 17.42 -9.14 -8.77
CA THR A 76 17.71 -10.31 -7.95
C THR A 76 16.57 -10.62 -6.99
N ILE A 77 16.40 -11.91 -6.67
CA ILE A 77 15.38 -12.41 -5.74
C ILE A 77 15.53 -11.74 -4.36
N GLU A 78 16.76 -11.47 -3.90
CA GLU A 78 17.03 -10.80 -2.62
C GLU A 78 16.45 -9.39 -2.59
N LYS A 79 16.63 -8.62 -3.67
CA LYS A 79 16.09 -7.26 -3.76
C LYS A 79 14.57 -7.27 -3.85
N GLN A 80 13.99 -8.25 -4.54
CA GLN A 80 12.53 -8.42 -4.58
C GLN A 80 11.98 -8.76 -3.20
N LYS A 81 12.62 -9.68 -2.46
CA LYS A 81 12.30 -9.99 -1.06
C LYS A 81 12.44 -8.77 -0.14
N GLU A 82 13.47 -7.96 -0.33
CA GLU A 82 13.65 -6.69 0.40
C GLU A 82 12.49 -5.72 0.14
N LEU A 83 12.02 -5.61 -1.10
CA LEU A 83 10.86 -4.78 -1.42
C LEU A 83 9.57 -5.30 -0.77
N LEU A 84 9.33 -6.61 -0.79
CA LEU A 84 8.19 -7.22 -0.11
C LEU A 84 8.24 -6.99 1.40
N LEU A 85 9.44 -7.06 1.99
CA LEU A 85 9.65 -6.74 3.40
C LEU A 85 9.38 -5.25 3.68
N LYS A 86 9.81 -4.33 2.82
CA LYS A 86 9.50 -2.90 2.92
C LYS A 86 7.99 -2.65 2.87
N PHE A 87 7.28 -3.32 1.97
CA PHE A 87 5.81 -3.26 1.91
C PHE A 87 5.16 -3.74 3.22
N LYS A 88 5.57 -4.92 3.72
CA LYS A 88 5.08 -5.47 5.00
C LYS A 88 5.33 -4.49 6.15
N ASN A 89 6.53 -3.92 6.23
CA ASN A 89 6.90 -2.96 7.26
C ASN A 89 6.11 -1.64 7.14
N ALA A 90 5.80 -1.20 5.91
CA ALA A 90 4.98 -0.02 5.66
C ALA A 90 3.54 -0.23 6.12
N LEU A 91 2.91 -1.36 5.77
CA LEU A 91 1.60 -1.72 6.31
C LEU A 91 1.62 -1.86 7.84
N ASN A 92 2.68 -2.46 8.39
CA ASN A 92 2.83 -2.65 9.83
C ASN A 92 2.98 -1.34 10.62
N SER A 93 3.37 -0.26 9.95
CA SER A 93 3.47 1.07 10.57
C SER A 93 2.13 1.79 10.74
N LEU A 94 1.09 1.32 10.03
CA LEU A 94 -0.26 1.85 10.16
C LEU A 94 -0.92 1.29 11.41
N ASN A 95 -1.72 2.12 12.09
CA ASN A 95 -2.60 1.62 13.15
C ASN A 95 -3.68 0.69 12.56
N GLU A 96 -4.39 -0.03 13.42
CA GLU A 96 -5.34 -1.07 13.02
C GLU A 96 -6.40 -0.54 12.04
N ILE A 97 -7.00 0.62 12.33
CA ILE A 97 -8.06 1.21 11.52
C ILE A 97 -7.49 1.78 10.21
N GLU A 98 -6.35 2.46 10.24
CA GLU A 98 -5.64 2.95 9.04
C GLU A 98 -5.29 1.80 8.11
N ARG A 99 -4.81 0.69 8.67
CA ARG A 99 -4.47 -0.52 7.92
C ARG A 99 -5.71 -1.16 7.30
N LYS A 100 -6.77 -1.34 8.08
CA LYS A 100 -8.06 -1.85 7.59
C LYS A 100 -8.58 -1.01 6.42
N VAL A 101 -8.60 0.32 6.57
CA VAL A 101 -9.01 1.24 5.50
C VAL A 101 -8.09 1.14 4.28
N PHE A 102 -6.77 1.10 4.48
CA PHE A 102 -5.80 0.99 3.38
C PHE A 102 -6.03 -0.28 2.57
N VAL A 103 -6.10 -1.43 3.25
CA VAL A 103 -6.31 -2.74 2.62
C VAL A 103 -7.62 -2.76 1.86
N SER A 104 -8.71 -2.35 2.51
CA SER A 104 -10.04 -2.36 1.89
C SER A 104 -10.10 -1.51 0.62
N ILE A 105 -9.43 -0.35 0.59
CA ILE A 105 -9.45 0.55 -0.56
C ILE A 105 -8.49 0.11 -1.67
N PHE A 106 -7.24 -0.22 -1.33
CA PHE A 106 -6.18 -0.38 -2.33
C PHE A 106 -5.94 -1.83 -2.76
N ILE A 107 -6.37 -2.80 -1.95
CA ILE A 107 -6.17 -4.22 -2.23
C ILE A 107 -7.52 -4.87 -2.56
N ASN A 108 -8.54 -4.66 -1.72
CA ASN A 108 -9.86 -5.28 -1.92
C ASN A 108 -10.76 -4.48 -2.86
N ASN A 109 -10.39 -3.24 -3.22
CA ASN A 109 -11.15 -2.33 -4.09
C ASN A 109 -12.61 -2.09 -3.62
N LEU A 110 -12.85 -2.09 -2.31
CA LEU A 110 -14.17 -1.80 -1.75
C LEU A 110 -14.56 -0.34 -1.94
N THR A 111 -15.87 -0.07 -2.06
CA THR A 111 -16.36 1.29 -2.26
C THR A 111 -16.36 2.07 -0.95
N THR A 112 -16.48 3.40 -1.06
CA THR A 112 -16.57 4.26 0.14
C THR A 112 -17.83 3.96 0.96
N ALA A 113 -18.93 3.58 0.30
CA ALA A 113 -20.19 3.23 0.97
C ALA A 113 -20.00 1.96 1.81
N ASP A 114 -19.47 0.89 1.21
CA ASP A 114 -19.25 -0.40 1.90
C ASP A 114 -18.36 -0.22 3.13
N LEU A 115 -17.25 0.54 3.01
CA LEU A 115 -16.36 0.79 4.14
C LEU A 115 -17.02 1.60 5.25
N CYS A 116 -17.85 2.58 4.90
CA CYS A 116 -18.55 3.40 5.87
C CYS A 116 -19.54 2.56 6.69
N GLU A 117 -20.21 1.61 6.05
CA GLU A 117 -21.10 0.65 6.70
C GLU A 117 -20.31 -0.32 7.59
N ASP A 118 -19.26 -0.95 7.05
CA ASP A 118 -18.40 -1.91 7.77
C ASP A 118 -17.72 -1.33 9.01
N LEU A 119 -17.36 -0.04 8.97
CA LEU A 119 -16.66 0.66 10.05
C LEU A 119 -17.59 1.48 10.93
N ILE A 120 -18.86 1.62 10.55
CA ILE A 120 -19.86 2.47 11.23
C ILE A 120 -19.31 3.90 11.39
N ILE A 121 -18.83 4.49 10.29
CA ILE A 121 -18.29 5.85 10.26
C ILE A 121 -18.85 6.66 9.09
N TYR A 122 -18.93 7.97 9.27
CA TYR A 122 -19.33 8.90 8.23
C TYR A 122 -18.20 9.12 7.18
N PRO A 123 -18.53 9.49 5.93
CA PRO A 123 -17.57 9.65 4.84
C PRO A 123 -16.40 10.59 5.14
N ASP A 124 -16.63 11.70 5.85
CA ASP A 124 -15.55 12.64 6.18
C ASP A 124 -14.51 12.03 7.14
N LYS A 125 -14.96 11.24 8.12
CA LYS A 125 -14.05 10.50 9.02
C LYS A 125 -13.27 9.45 8.26
N LEU A 126 -13.92 8.71 7.37
CA LEU A 126 -13.24 7.76 6.49
C LEU A 126 -12.18 8.47 5.63
N ASN A 127 -12.49 9.65 5.10
CA ASN A 127 -11.55 10.43 4.31
C ASN A 127 -10.31 10.88 5.13
N VAL A 128 -10.50 11.28 6.38
CA VAL A 128 -9.38 11.62 7.29
C VAL A 128 -8.49 10.41 7.52
N ILE A 129 -9.07 9.26 7.85
CA ILE A 129 -8.33 8.01 8.08
C ILE A 129 -7.58 7.59 6.82
N LYS A 130 -8.27 7.59 5.67
CA LYS A 130 -7.71 7.25 4.36
C LYS A 130 -6.49 8.11 4.03
N LYS A 131 -6.60 9.43 4.19
CA LYS A 131 -5.49 10.35 3.90
C LYS A 131 -4.32 10.13 4.86
N SER A 132 -4.60 9.93 6.15
CA SER A 132 -3.58 9.60 7.14
C SER A 132 -2.82 8.32 6.78
N ALA A 133 -3.55 7.25 6.43
CA ALA A 133 -2.97 5.98 6.03
C ALA A 133 -2.09 6.10 4.78
N ILE A 134 -2.55 6.84 3.75
CA ILE A 134 -1.79 7.10 2.53
C ILE A 134 -0.46 7.79 2.85
N VAL A 135 -0.50 8.88 3.61
CA VAL A 135 0.70 9.67 3.94
C VAL A 135 1.69 8.84 4.75
N LYS A 136 1.24 8.19 5.84
CA LYS A 136 2.11 7.35 6.68
C LYS A 136 2.76 6.23 5.87
N PHE A 137 1.98 5.53 5.05
CA PHE A 137 2.48 4.45 4.20
C PHE A 137 3.54 4.95 3.22
N CYS A 138 3.26 6.07 2.52
CA CYS A 138 4.18 6.64 1.54
C CYS A 138 5.49 7.14 2.18
N LEU A 139 5.40 7.82 3.32
CA LEU A 139 6.58 8.27 4.06
C LEU A 139 7.43 7.09 4.55
N LYS A 140 6.79 6.00 4.98
CA LYS A 140 7.52 4.79 5.41
C LYS A 140 8.28 4.12 4.26
N LEU A 141 7.78 4.25 3.02
CA LEU A 141 8.45 3.79 1.81
C LEU A 141 9.43 4.83 1.21
N GLY A 142 9.46 6.06 1.73
CA GLY A 142 10.29 7.15 1.20
C GLY A 142 9.79 7.73 -0.12
N PHE A 143 8.48 7.60 -0.43
CA PHE A 143 7.88 8.08 -1.67
C PHE A 143 7.87 9.60 -1.79
N ASP A 144 7.96 10.32 -0.68
CA ASP A 144 8.13 11.78 -0.64
C ASP A 144 9.34 12.24 -1.46
N LYS A 145 10.42 11.45 -1.51
CA LYS A 145 11.64 11.77 -2.27
C LYS A 145 11.49 11.62 -3.78
N PHE A 146 10.46 10.90 -4.23
CA PHE A 146 10.22 10.62 -5.65
C PHE A 146 9.06 11.44 -6.21
N MET A 147 8.58 12.41 -5.43
CA MET A 147 7.44 13.24 -5.79
C MET A 147 7.71 14.07 -7.03
N ASP A 148 8.93 14.49 -7.33
CA ASP A 148 9.20 15.30 -8.53
C ASP A 148 9.36 14.46 -9.81
N ILE A 149 9.49 13.14 -9.67
CA ILE A 149 9.82 12.22 -10.77
C ILE A 149 8.57 11.56 -11.36
N PHE A 150 7.55 11.32 -10.53
CA PHE A 150 6.25 10.84 -11.01
C PHE A 150 5.46 12.01 -11.62
N ASN A 151 4.87 11.90 -12.81
CA ASN A 151 3.95 12.91 -13.37
C ASN A 151 2.56 12.30 -13.59
#